data_AF-A0A139XNH6-F1
#
_entry.id   AF-A0A139XNH6-F1
#
_cell.length_a   1.000
_cell.length_b   1.000
_cell.length_c   1.000
_cell.angle_alpha   90.00
_cell.angle_beta   90.00
_cell.angle_gamma   90.00
#
_symmetry.space_group_name_H-M   'P 1'
#
loop_
_entity.id
_entity.type
_entity.pdbx_description
1 polymer ?
#
loop_
_entity_poly.entity_id
_entity_poly.type
_entity_poly.pdbx_seq_one_letter_code
_entity_poly.pdbx_strand_id
1 'polypeptide(L)'
;MSQVGQLDLLRLRFVDAVRESGCELLRQLRESANSAEKKDRELKGREFTAQLFALKDSHDLAWMQAFNRNPQFSLGIKEAWEKFLNQDVESSRKITRFLAKRCDCLLRETKSAEDLEKEMAKVMVIFRYLDGKDYFEEFYRTDLCKRLLTRKSASDDAEKAMVKQLKDECGQQYTHKMESMFNDVHLSRQTMALFNADSASQEEVAKTGVSFDVATCAAGVWPPSAPTEKLILPPIAETLRQVFSNFYKAKHPGRNLSWISSLGACEVRANFSVNCFGSSSSTSSSSSTSSSSSTSSSSLTSSSSSASPAHAQEQSEEEDSPGSVHARAWPDYLFKVSESQAWILLLFNERDSMTVQEIAEATGFGSDELQRQLLALYVNKATRILLRYKDEHEERYSVNCDFQSKLRCMHVAQIQLTTHPKEEIAKVEARVSQDRDHQIDACVVRIMKAKRELRHSLLVAEVSSQLSFKCDPAMLKKRIEALIHREYLKRDDSDHNIYHYVA
;
A
#
# COMPACT_ATOMS: atom_id res chain seq x y z
N MET A 1 -46.32 39.06 10.13
CA MET A 1 -44.99 38.42 10.37
C MET A 1 -44.38 38.15 9.00
N SER A 2 -43.10 38.42 8.79
CA SER A 2 -42.49 38.39 7.44
C SER A 2 -42.09 36.99 6.98
N GLN A 3 -42.24 36.73 5.67
CA GLN A 3 -41.82 35.47 5.02
C GLN A 3 -40.31 35.18 5.19
N VAL A 4 -39.50 36.23 5.38
CA VAL A 4 -38.05 36.14 5.64
C VAL A 4 -37.74 35.15 6.78
N GLY A 5 -38.42 35.28 7.92
CA GLY A 5 -38.20 34.39 9.07
C GLY A 5 -38.64 32.93 8.84
N GLN A 6 -39.55 32.69 7.89
CA GLN A 6 -39.98 31.34 7.52
C GLN A 6 -38.94 30.66 6.61
N LEU A 7 -38.31 31.41 5.70
CA LEU A 7 -37.25 30.89 4.84
C LEU A 7 -35.99 30.55 5.65
N ASP A 8 -35.63 31.37 6.65
CA ASP A 8 -34.52 31.08 7.56
C ASP A 8 -34.80 29.88 8.47
N LEU A 9 -36.04 29.71 8.95
CA LEU A 9 -36.43 28.51 9.69
C LEU A 9 -36.35 27.24 8.82
N LEU A 10 -36.80 27.32 7.56
CA LEU A 10 -36.69 26.21 6.59
C LEU A 10 -35.22 25.88 6.28
N ARG A 11 -34.37 26.91 6.12
CA ARG A 11 -32.91 26.77 5.95
C ARG A 11 -32.30 26.06 7.16
N LEU A 12 -32.59 26.49 8.38
CA LEU A 12 -32.09 25.87 9.60
C LEU A 12 -32.50 24.39 9.69
N ARG A 13 -33.78 24.07 9.48
CA ARG A 13 -34.28 22.68 9.54
C ARG A 13 -33.69 21.77 8.47
N PHE A 14 -33.48 22.28 7.26
CA PHE A 14 -32.80 21.52 6.21
C PHE A 14 -31.32 21.28 6.56
N VAL A 15 -30.61 22.27 7.11
CA VAL A 15 -29.22 22.14 7.56
C VAL A 15 -29.08 21.17 8.73
N ASP A 16 -30.01 21.17 9.68
CA ASP A 16 -30.09 20.17 10.75
C ASP A 16 -30.28 18.76 10.17
N ALA A 17 -31.21 18.57 9.23
CA ALA A 17 -31.46 17.27 8.59
C ALA A 17 -30.26 16.75 7.78
N VAL A 18 -29.54 17.62 7.06
CA VAL A 18 -28.29 17.30 6.33
C VAL A 18 -27.17 16.90 7.29
N ARG A 19 -27.12 17.48 8.51
CA ARG A 19 -26.19 17.08 9.56
C ARG A 19 -26.59 15.73 10.15
N GLU A 20 -27.87 15.53 10.45
CA GLU A 20 -28.39 14.31 11.10
C GLU A 20 -28.22 13.07 10.22
N SER A 21 -28.48 13.15 8.92
CA SER A 21 -28.20 12.07 7.97
C SER A 21 -26.71 11.73 7.87
N GLY A 22 -25.83 12.74 7.92
CA GLY A 22 -24.38 12.57 7.99
C GLY A 22 -23.93 11.89 9.29
N CYS A 23 -24.43 12.34 10.44
CA CYS A 23 -24.14 11.74 11.74
C CYS A 23 -24.63 10.29 11.86
N GLU A 24 -25.78 9.96 11.27
CA GLU A 24 -26.30 8.58 11.21
C GLU A 24 -25.38 7.66 10.38
N LEU A 25 -24.91 8.11 9.22
CA LEU A 25 -23.92 7.38 8.42
C LEU A 25 -22.60 7.15 9.19
N LEU A 26 -22.16 8.12 10.00
CA LEU A 26 -21.00 7.94 10.89
C LEU A 26 -21.27 7.02 12.08
N ARG A 27 -22.51 6.93 12.57
CA ARG A 27 -22.91 5.96 13.61
C ARG A 27 -22.82 4.53 13.07
N GLN A 28 -23.38 4.29 11.88
CA GLN A 28 -23.31 3.00 11.18
C GLN A 28 -21.86 2.57 10.90
N LEU A 29 -20.97 3.50 10.54
CA LEU A 29 -19.53 3.23 10.42
C LEU A 29 -18.91 2.80 11.77
N ARG A 30 -19.25 3.47 12.87
CA ARG A 30 -18.70 3.17 14.20
C ARG A 30 -19.11 1.79 14.70
N GLU A 31 -20.36 1.41 14.46
CA GLU A 31 -20.91 0.11 14.85
C GLU A 31 -20.36 -1.04 13.98
N SER A 32 -20.35 -0.87 12.66
CA SER A 32 -19.86 -1.90 11.70
C SER A 32 -18.35 -2.16 11.78
N ALA A 33 -17.56 -1.20 12.29
CA ALA A 33 -16.11 -1.32 12.46
C ALA A 33 -15.68 -2.16 13.66
N ASN A 34 -16.50 -2.28 14.71
CA ASN A 34 -16.16 -3.02 15.92
C ASN A 34 -16.18 -4.55 15.71
N SER A 35 -17.00 -5.03 14.77
CA SER A 35 -17.26 -6.47 14.52
C SER A 35 -16.51 -7.05 13.30
N ALA A 36 -15.56 -6.31 12.72
CA ALA A 36 -15.03 -6.57 11.38
C ALA A 36 -13.62 -7.21 11.34
N GLU A 37 -13.39 -8.19 10.46
CA GLU A 37 -12.05 -8.70 10.13
C GLU A 37 -11.29 -7.79 9.14
N LYS A 38 -9.97 -8.00 8.91
CA LYS A 38 -9.16 -7.12 8.04
C LYS A 38 -9.71 -7.00 6.61
N LYS A 39 -10.10 -8.10 5.97
CA LYS A 39 -10.64 -8.12 4.60
C LYS A 39 -12.03 -7.46 4.51
N ASP A 40 -12.85 -7.69 5.52
CA ASP A 40 -14.17 -7.08 5.69
C ASP A 40 -14.07 -5.55 5.88
N ARG A 41 -13.08 -5.05 6.65
CA ARG A 41 -12.83 -3.60 6.81
C ARG A 41 -12.49 -2.87 5.51
N GLU A 42 -11.76 -3.51 4.59
CA GLU A 42 -11.44 -2.90 3.28
C GLU A 42 -12.67 -2.84 2.36
N LEU A 43 -13.53 -3.87 2.42
CA LEU A 43 -14.81 -3.87 1.71
C LEU A 43 -15.77 -2.80 2.27
N LYS A 44 -15.96 -2.78 3.60
CA LYS A 44 -16.76 -1.78 4.31
C LYS A 44 -16.25 -0.35 4.09
N GLY A 45 -14.94 -0.15 4.02
CA GLY A 45 -14.36 1.17 3.70
C GLY A 45 -14.70 1.66 2.29
N ARG A 46 -14.74 0.75 1.31
CA ARG A 46 -15.22 1.07 -0.06
C ARG A 46 -16.71 1.36 -0.08
N GLU A 47 -17.50 0.53 0.61
CA GLU A 47 -18.96 0.68 0.70
C GLU A 47 -19.36 2.01 1.37
N PHE A 48 -18.79 2.31 2.54
CA PHE A 48 -18.96 3.59 3.24
C PHE A 48 -18.59 4.78 2.36
N THR A 49 -17.51 4.68 1.58
CA THR A 49 -17.12 5.78 0.67
C THR A 49 -18.15 5.98 -0.45
N ALA A 50 -18.74 4.89 -0.98
CA ALA A 50 -19.82 4.98 -1.97
C ALA A 50 -21.12 5.55 -1.36
N GLN A 51 -21.48 5.14 -0.15
CA GLN A 51 -22.60 5.70 0.61
C GLN A 51 -22.40 7.20 0.89
N LEU A 52 -21.18 7.62 1.23
CA LEU A 52 -20.83 9.02 1.48
C LEU A 52 -20.95 9.89 0.21
N PHE A 53 -20.57 9.37 -0.95
CA PHE A 53 -20.79 10.06 -2.23
C PHE A 53 -22.28 10.12 -2.59
N ALA A 54 -23.02 9.02 -2.46
CA ALA A 54 -24.47 9.01 -2.71
C ALA A 54 -25.24 9.97 -1.79
N LEU A 55 -24.80 10.12 -0.53
CA LEU A 55 -25.34 11.10 0.41
C LEU A 55 -25.06 12.54 -0.05
N LYS A 56 -23.88 12.82 -0.63
CA LYS A 56 -23.54 14.14 -1.19
C LYS A 56 -24.38 14.44 -2.43
N ASP A 57 -24.47 13.49 -3.35
CA ASP A 57 -25.26 13.60 -4.58
C ASP A 57 -26.75 13.84 -4.26
N SER A 58 -27.29 13.16 -3.23
CA SER A 58 -28.66 13.36 -2.73
C SER A 58 -28.90 14.76 -2.16
N HIS A 59 -27.99 15.25 -1.30
CA HIS A 59 -28.10 16.60 -0.73
C HIS A 59 -27.97 17.71 -1.80
N ASP A 60 -27.10 17.53 -2.79
CA ASP A 60 -26.97 18.45 -3.92
C ASP A 60 -28.19 18.41 -4.85
N LEU A 61 -28.78 17.24 -5.06
CA LEU A 61 -30.03 17.09 -5.83
C LEU A 61 -31.19 17.82 -5.15
N ALA A 62 -31.34 17.67 -3.83
CA ALA A 62 -32.33 18.40 -3.04
C ALA A 62 -32.12 19.93 -3.12
N TRP A 63 -30.87 20.39 -3.02
CA TRP A 63 -30.51 21.80 -3.19
C TRP A 63 -30.82 22.35 -4.59
N MET A 64 -30.55 21.58 -5.64
CA MET A 64 -30.84 21.97 -7.02
C MET A 64 -32.34 22.01 -7.30
N GLN A 65 -33.09 20.98 -6.89
CA GLN A 65 -34.50 20.80 -7.25
C GLN A 65 -35.47 21.51 -6.28
N ALA A 66 -35.37 21.25 -4.97
CA ALA A 66 -36.33 21.78 -3.99
C ALA A 66 -36.04 23.24 -3.61
N PHE A 67 -34.77 23.67 -3.68
CA PHE A 67 -34.33 25.01 -3.28
C PHE A 67 -33.82 25.86 -4.45
N ASN A 68 -34.03 25.43 -5.69
CA ASN A 68 -33.68 26.15 -6.93
C ASN A 68 -32.26 26.78 -6.90
N ARG A 69 -31.27 26.00 -6.44
CA ARG A 69 -29.85 26.42 -6.32
C ARG A 69 -29.60 27.64 -5.42
N ASN A 70 -30.47 27.93 -4.46
CA ASN A 70 -30.31 29.07 -3.54
C ASN A 70 -28.95 29.04 -2.80
N PRO A 71 -28.08 30.06 -2.91
CA PRO A 71 -26.75 30.07 -2.29
C PRO A 71 -26.73 29.91 -0.77
N GLN A 72 -27.75 30.41 -0.06
CA GLN A 72 -27.84 30.30 1.41
C GLN A 72 -28.02 28.86 1.88
N PHE A 73 -28.69 28.03 1.07
CA PHE A 73 -28.84 26.60 1.32
C PHE A 73 -27.55 25.84 0.95
N SER A 74 -26.83 26.27 -0.08
CA SER A 74 -25.51 25.71 -0.44
C SER A 74 -24.47 25.94 0.66
N LEU A 75 -24.41 27.15 1.22
CA LEU A 75 -23.57 27.48 2.37
C LEU A 75 -23.96 26.65 3.61
N GLY A 76 -25.26 26.51 3.86
CA GLY A 76 -25.78 25.66 4.94
C GLY A 76 -25.37 24.19 4.80
N ILE A 77 -25.42 23.62 3.59
CA ILE A 77 -24.91 22.27 3.32
C ILE A 77 -23.41 22.20 3.62
N LYS A 78 -22.61 23.14 3.10
CA LYS A 78 -21.16 23.19 3.37
C LYS A 78 -20.87 23.17 4.87
N GLU A 79 -21.55 24.04 5.64
CA GLU A 79 -21.40 24.09 7.09
C GLU A 79 -21.81 22.78 7.79
N ALA A 80 -22.89 22.13 7.35
CA ALA A 80 -23.31 20.85 7.92
C ALA A 80 -22.26 19.75 7.68
N TRP A 81 -21.75 19.65 6.45
CA TRP A 81 -20.72 18.68 6.07
C TRP A 81 -19.40 18.91 6.81
N GLU A 82 -18.94 20.16 6.93
CA GLU A 82 -17.76 20.51 7.73
C GLU A 82 -17.95 20.21 9.23
N LYS A 83 -19.17 20.35 9.76
CA LYS A 83 -19.49 20.04 11.17
C LYS A 83 -19.54 18.54 11.44
N PHE A 84 -20.19 17.71 10.63
CA PHE A 84 -20.30 16.27 10.92
C PHE A 84 -19.03 15.48 10.58
N LEU A 85 -18.35 15.77 9.46
CA LEU A 85 -17.13 15.05 9.06
C LEU A 85 -15.95 15.25 10.04
N ASN A 86 -15.94 16.37 10.76
CA ASN A 86 -14.89 16.72 11.73
C ASN A 86 -15.39 16.71 13.19
N GLN A 87 -16.57 16.12 13.47
CA GLN A 87 -17.17 16.07 14.81
C GLN A 87 -16.27 15.34 15.83
N ASP A 88 -15.58 14.28 15.42
CA ASP A 88 -14.57 13.62 16.23
C ASP A 88 -13.32 13.26 15.41
N VAL A 89 -12.17 13.34 16.07
CA VAL A 89 -10.85 13.19 15.45
C VAL A 89 -10.61 11.78 14.91
N GLU A 90 -11.17 10.74 15.53
CA GLU A 90 -10.98 9.36 15.10
C GLU A 90 -11.79 9.07 13.82
N SER A 91 -13.04 9.54 13.75
CA SER A 91 -13.89 9.45 12.56
C SER A 91 -13.33 10.28 11.40
N SER A 92 -12.91 11.53 11.64
CA SER A 92 -12.26 12.38 10.62
C SER A 92 -11.04 11.69 10.00
N ARG A 93 -10.15 11.11 10.83
CA ARG A 93 -9.00 10.31 10.37
C ARG A 93 -9.40 9.05 9.59
N LYS A 94 -10.45 8.33 10.02
CA LYS A 94 -10.98 7.15 9.32
C LYS A 94 -11.51 7.52 7.92
N ILE A 95 -12.34 8.55 7.82
CA ILE A 95 -12.88 9.09 6.56
C ILE A 95 -11.71 9.48 5.64
N THR A 96 -10.75 10.26 6.16
CA THR A 96 -9.55 10.68 5.44
C THR A 96 -8.77 9.49 4.86
N ARG A 97 -8.55 8.43 5.66
CA ARG A 97 -7.90 7.19 5.20
C ARG A 97 -8.71 6.47 4.13
N PHE A 98 -10.05 6.41 4.24
CA PHE A 98 -10.89 5.78 3.22
C PHE A 98 -10.89 6.55 1.90
N LEU A 99 -10.92 7.89 1.92
CA LEU A 99 -10.79 8.70 0.70
C LEU A 99 -9.41 8.50 0.02
N ALA A 100 -8.31 8.53 0.79
CA ALA A 100 -6.98 8.26 0.25
C ALA A 100 -6.88 6.84 -0.35
N LYS A 101 -7.48 5.83 0.30
CA LYS A 101 -7.58 4.46 -0.24
C LYS A 101 -8.51 4.35 -1.44
N ARG A 102 -9.56 5.17 -1.56
CA ARG A 102 -10.40 5.24 -2.77
C ARG A 102 -9.59 5.75 -3.96
N CYS A 103 -8.76 6.78 -3.77
CA CYS A 103 -7.79 7.21 -4.79
C CYS A 103 -6.80 6.11 -5.16
N ASP A 104 -6.19 5.42 -4.20
CA ASP A 104 -5.25 4.31 -4.49
C ASP A 104 -5.92 3.15 -5.25
N CYS A 105 -7.18 2.85 -5.00
CA CYS A 105 -7.93 1.86 -5.79
C CYS A 105 -8.19 2.39 -7.21
N LEU A 106 -8.73 3.61 -7.35
CA LEU A 106 -9.04 4.24 -8.64
C LEU A 106 -7.80 4.34 -9.55
N LEU A 107 -6.66 4.74 -9.01
CA LEU A 107 -5.40 4.90 -9.73
C LEU A 107 -4.68 3.56 -10.04
N ARG A 108 -5.27 2.42 -9.66
CA ARG A 108 -4.88 1.05 -10.07
C ARG A 108 -5.92 0.37 -10.97
N GLU A 109 -7.15 0.89 -11.03
CA GLU A 109 -8.24 0.34 -11.83
C GLU A 109 -8.12 0.80 -13.29
N THR A 110 -8.13 -0.12 -14.25
CA THR A 110 -8.11 0.20 -15.68
C THR A 110 -9.49 0.72 -16.13
N LYS A 111 -9.66 2.04 -16.08
CA LYS A 111 -10.88 2.77 -16.47
C LYS A 111 -10.60 3.77 -17.59
N SER A 112 -11.66 4.29 -18.21
CA SER A 112 -11.57 5.48 -19.05
C SER A 112 -11.03 6.66 -18.24
N ALA A 113 -10.17 7.49 -18.86
CA ALA A 113 -9.57 8.66 -18.21
C ALA A 113 -10.65 9.64 -17.71
N GLU A 114 -11.71 9.84 -18.48
CA GLU A 114 -12.82 10.71 -18.07
C GLU A 114 -13.52 10.21 -16.80
N ASP A 115 -13.75 8.91 -16.67
CA ASP A 115 -14.49 8.33 -15.54
C ASP A 115 -13.62 8.25 -14.29
N LEU A 116 -12.32 8.08 -14.48
CA LEU A 116 -11.32 8.25 -13.43
C LEU A 116 -11.29 9.71 -12.92
N GLU A 117 -11.31 10.70 -13.81
CA GLU A 117 -11.38 12.12 -13.42
C GLU A 117 -12.70 12.48 -12.73
N LYS A 118 -13.85 12.00 -13.22
CA LYS A 118 -15.18 12.17 -12.58
C LYS A 118 -15.19 11.61 -11.15
N GLU A 119 -14.63 10.42 -10.93
CA GLU A 119 -14.57 9.79 -9.60
C GLU A 119 -13.53 10.45 -8.67
N MET A 120 -12.40 10.93 -9.21
CA MET A 120 -11.43 11.74 -8.46
C MET A 120 -12.04 13.09 -8.01
N ALA A 121 -12.80 13.75 -8.88
CA ALA A 121 -13.49 14.99 -8.54
C ALA A 121 -14.47 14.82 -7.37
N LYS A 122 -15.18 13.68 -7.27
CA LYS A 122 -16.02 13.35 -6.10
C LYS A 122 -15.21 13.24 -4.81
N VAL A 123 -14.05 12.58 -4.84
CA VAL A 123 -13.13 12.54 -3.67
C VAL A 123 -12.74 13.96 -3.27
N MET A 124 -12.37 14.80 -4.23
CA MET A 124 -11.96 16.18 -3.98
C MET A 124 -13.09 17.06 -3.42
N VAL A 125 -14.35 16.85 -3.82
CA VAL A 125 -15.51 17.51 -3.20
C VAL A 125 -15.61 17.21 -1.70
N ILE A 126 -15.43 15.95 -1.29
CA ILE A 126 -15.48 15.60 0.15
C ILE A 126 -14.23 16.08 0.90
N PHE A 127 -13.04 15.95 0.28
CA PHE A 127 -11.76 16.38 0.84
C PHE A 127 -11.73 17.86 1.24
N ARG A 128 -12.40 18.75 0.48
CA ARG A 128 -12.53 20.17 0.81
C ARG A 128 -13.07 20.40 2.23
N TYR A 129 -14.07 19.63 2.65
CA TYR A 129 -14.72 19.74 3.96
C TYR A 129 -13.94 19.12 5.13
N LEU A 130 -12.81 18.43 4.89
CA LEU A 130 -12.02 17.79 5.95
C LEU A 130 -11.00 18.75 6.57
N ASP A 131 -10.87 18.74 7.90
CA ASP A 131 -9.80 19.45 8.61
C ASP A 131 -8.45 18.71 8.53
N GLY A 132 -8.48 17.38 8.52
CA GLY A 132 -7.31 16.50 8.55
C GLY A 132 -6.58 16.34 7.20
N LYS A 133 -6.41 17.43 6.43
CA LYS A 133 -5.81 17.37 5.09
C LYS A 133 -4.38 16.80 5.10
N ASP A 134 -3.60 17.09 6.13
CA ASP A 134 -2.26 16.53 6.33
C ASP A 134 -2.24 15.00 6.58
N TYR A 135 -3.29 14.43 7.19
CA TYR A 135 -3.45 12.98 7.25
C TYR A 135 -3.73 12.39 5.85
N PHE A 136 -4.42 13.13 4.97
CA PHE A 136 -4.61 12.69 3.57
C PHE A 136 -3.26 12.68 2.83
N GLU A 137 -2.43 13.70 3.00
CA GLU A 137 -1.07 13.78 2.42
C GLU A 137 -0.25 12.55 2.80
N GLU A 138 -0.09 12.24 4.08
CA GLU A 138 0.76 11.12 4.51
C GLU A 138 0.22 9.76 4.05
N PHE A 139 -1.11 9.54 4.07
CA PHE A 139 -1.70 8.29 3.52
C PHE A 139 -1.54 8.20 2.00
N TYR A 140 -1.89 9.26 1.26
CA TYR A 140 -1.82 9.27 -0.20
C TYR A 140 -0.38 9.18 -0.71
N ARG A 141 0.56 9.92 -0.10
CA ARG A 141 2.02 9.85 -0.38
C ARG A 141 2.58 8.45 -0.10
N THR A 142 2.15 7.82 1.00
CA THR A 142 2.55 6.44 1.35
C THR A 142 2.11 5.41 0.30
N ASP A 143 0.94 5.59 -0.31
CA ASP A 143 0.46 4.68 -1.35
C ASP A 143 0.95 5.05 -2.75
N LEU A 144 1.11 6.34 -3.07
CA LEU A 144 1.77 6.84 -4.29
C LEU A 144 3.20 6.29 -4.40
N CYS A 145 3.96 6.32 -3.30
CA CYS A 145 5.29 5.70 -3.21
C CYS A 145 5.28 4.25 -3.74
N LYS A 146 4.34 3.44 -3.25
CA LYS A 146 4.20 2.04 -3.67
C LYS A 146 3.78 1.92 -5.13
N ARG A 147 2.85 2.75 -5.62
CA ARG A 147 2.40 2.75 -7.02
C ARG A 147 3.55 3.06 -7.99
N LEU A 148 4.31 4.13 -7.70
CA LEU A 148 5.46 4.57 -8.48
C LEU A 148 6.58 3.51 -8.53
N LEU A 149 7.03 3.02 -7.38
CA LEU A 149 8.15 2.07 -7.30
C LEU A 149 7.80 0.70 -7.91
N THR A 150 6.59 0.20 -7.65
CA THR A 150 6.16 -1.08 -8.23
C THR A 150 5.66 -0.98 -9.68
N ARG A 151 5.63 0.23 -10.25
CA ARG A 151 5.11 0.55 -11.59
C ARG A 151 3.66 0.05 -11.80
N LYS A 152 2.80 0.22 -10.78
CA LYS A 152 1.40 -0.27 -10.71
C LYS A 152 0.34 0.85 -10.77
N SER A 153 0.69 2.00 -11.34
CA SER A 153 -0.26 3.08 -11.66
C SER A 153 -0.98 2.79 -12.98
N ALA A 154 -2.24 3.19 -13.11
CA ALA A 154 -3.02 3.07 -14.36
C ALA A 154 -2.53 4.03 -15.45
N SER A 155 -2.00 5.20 -15.08
CA SER A 155 -1.34 6.15 -15.98
C SER A 155 -0.48 7.14 -15.18
N ASP A 156 0.74 7.42 -15.65
CA ASP A 156 1.63 8.46 -15.09
C ASP A 156 0.95 9.85 -15.14
N ASP A 157 0.01 10.10 -16.07
CA ASP A 157 -0.69 11.38 -16.21
C ASP A 157 -1.92 11.50 -15.30
N ALA A 158 -2.60 10.41 -14.97
CA ALA A 158 -3.69 10.41 -13.99
C ALA A 158 -3.17 10.70 -12.58
N GLU A 159 -1.98 10.18 -12.24
CA GLU A 159 -1.28 10.47 -10.99
C GLU A 159 -0.91 11.97 -10.89
N LYS A 160 -0.40 12.57 -11.98
CA LYS A 160 -0.14 14.01 -12.07
C LYS A 160 -1.43 14.83 -11.95
N ALA A 161 -2.53 14.39 -12.59
CA ALA A 161 -3.82 15.07 -12.51
C ALA A 161 -4.37 15.10 -11.08
N MET A 162 -4.27 13.99 -10.33
CA MET A 162 -4.64 13.95 -8.90
C MET A 162 -3.77 14.91 -8.07
N VAL A 163 -2.45 14.90 -8.26
CA VAL A 163 -1.55 15.80 -7.53
C VAL A 163 -1.76 17.26 -7.93
N LYS A 164 -2.14 17.56 -9.18
CA LYS A 164 -2.59 18.90 -9.58
C LYS A 164 -3.86 19.32 -8.83
N GLN A 165 -4.89 18.49 -8.76
CA GLN A 165 -6.11 18.81 -8.00
C GLN A 165 -5.80 19.05 -6.51
N LEU A 166 -4.87 18.30 -5.91
CA LEU A 166 -4.39 18.57 -4.54
C LEU A 166 -3.63 19.90 -4.43
N LYS A 167 -2.87 20.30 -5.45
CA LYS A 167 -2.14 21.58 -5.52
C LYS A 167 -3.08 22.77 -5.64
N ASP A 168 -4.12 22.64 -6.45
CA ASP A 168 -5.11 23.68 -6.69
C ASP A 168 -5.94 23.97 -5.42
N GLU A 169 -6.14 22.98 -4.54
CA GLU A 169 -6.85 23.13 -3.25
C GLU A 169 -5.94 23.51 -2.05
N CYS A 170 -4.69 23.03 -2.00
CA CYS A 170 -3.82 23.13 -0.81
C CYS A 170 -2.51 23.88 -1.04
N GLY A 171 -2.25 24.34 -2.26
CA GLY A 171 -1.04 25.05 -2.64
C GLY A 171 0.20 24.16 -2.81
N GLN A 172 1.25 24.75 -3.38
CA GLN A 172 2.48 24.04 -3.76
C GLN A 172 3.24 23.39 -2.59
N GLN A 173 3.17 23.96 -1.38
CA GLN A 173 3.88 23.40 -0.22
C GLN A 173 3.34 22.03 0.17
N TYR A 174 2.03 21.82 0.03
CA TYR A 174 1.36 20.55 0.30
C TYR A 174 1.76 19.47 -0.72
N THR A 175 1.94 19.83 -2.00
CA THR A 175 2.26 18.87 -3.06
C THR A 175 3.76 18.67 -3.31
N HIS A 176 4.64 19.50 -2.74
CA HIS A 176 6.07 19.50 -3.03
C HIS A 176 6.76 18.14 -2.82
N LYS A 177 6.41 17.38 -1.76
CA LYS A 177 6.94 16.02 -1.53
C LYS A 177 6.55 15.10 -2.70
N MET A 178 5.28 15.08 -3.08
CA MET A 178 4.74 14.24 -4.17
C MET A 178 5.26 14.64 -5.56
N GLU A 179 5.39 15.94 -5.83
CA GLU A 179 6.01 16.46 -7.07
C GLU A 179 7.47 16.00 -7.19
N SER A 180 8.22 16.06 -6.09
CA SER A 180 9.60 15.58 -6.04
C SER A 180 9.72 14.06 -6.23
N MET A 181 8.73 13.27 -5.80
CA MET A 181 8.72 11.81 -6.05
C MET A 181 8.63 11.46 -7.54
N PHE A 182 7.85 12.20 -8.35
CA PHE A 182 7.83 12.00 -9.80
C PHE A 182 9.19 12.35 -10.44
N ASN A 183 9.82 13.44 -9.98
CA ASN A 183 11.13 13.86 -10.46
C ASN A 183 12.22 12.83 -10.13
N ASP A 184 12.21 12.28 -8.91
CA ASP A 184 13.11 11.21 -8.50
C ASP A 184 12.92 9.93 -9.34
N VAL A 185 11.68 9.53 -9.63
CA VAL A 185 11.41 8.38 -10.51
C VAL A 185 11.94 8.63 -11.94
N HIS A 186 11.76 9.83 -12.47
CA HIS A 186 12.29 10.18 -13.79
C HIS A 186 13.83 10.18 -13.81
N LEU A 187 14.47 10.83 -12.83
CA LEU A 187 15.92 10.84 -12.68
C LEU A 187 16.48 9.42 -12.46
N SER A 188 15.80 8.58 -11.69
CA SER A 188 16.20 7.18 -11.50
C SER A 188 16.12 6.38 -12.80
N ARG A 189 15.09 6.58 -13.63
CA ARG A 189 15.00 5.96 -14.97
C ARG A 189 16.19 6.40 -15.85
N GLN A 190 16.63 7.66 -15.75
CA GLN A 190 17.83 8.16 -16.44
C GLN A 190 19.13 7.56 -15.87
N THR A 191 19.30 7.53 -14.55
CA THR A 191 20.47 6.92 -13.89
C THR A 191 20.61 5.44 -14.23
N MET A 192 19.49 4.70 -14.29
CA MET A 192 19.46 3.30 -14.69
C MET A 192 19.82 3.11 -16.18
N ALA A 193 19.35 3.99 -17.07
CA ALA A 193 19.79 3.98 -18.47
C ALA A 193 21.30 4.26 -18.61
N LEU A 194 21.85 5.17 -17.79
CA LEU A 194 23.29 5.45 -17.72
C LEU A 194 24.13 4.32 -17.08
N PHE A 195 23.51 3.39 -16.35
CA PHE A 195 24.12 2.15 -15.83
C PHE A 195 24.06 1.02 -16.87
N ASN A 196 22.96 0.93 -17.62
CA ASN A 196 22.80 -0.02 -18.73
C ASN A 196 23.67 0.33 -19.95
N ALA A 197 24.13 1.59 -20.06
CA ALA A 197 25.12 2.01 -21.04
C ALA A 197 26.59 1.84 -20.57
N ASP A 198 26.83 1.45 -19.31
CA ASP A 198 28.16 1.38 -18.72
C ASP A 198 28.75 -0.03 -18.86
N SER A 199 29.58 -0.24 -19.88
CA SER A 199 30.05 -1.58 -20.27
C SER A 199 30.75 -2.34 -19.15
N ALA A 200 31.53 -1.66 -18.30
CA ALA A 200 32.21 -2.29 -17.16
C ALA A 200 31.21 -2.77 -16.10
N SER A 201 30.21 -1.95 -15.77
CA SER A 201 29.13 -2.35 -14.85
C SER A 201 28.28 -3.49 -15.43
N GLN A 202 28.00 -3.46 -16.73
CA GLN A 202 27.21 -4.49 -17.40
C GLN A 202 27.96 -5.83 -17.53
N GLU A 203 29.29 -5.84 -17.67
CA GLU A 203 30.06 -7.09 -17.68
C GLU A 203 29.96 -7.83 -16.33
N GLU A 204 30.04 -7.10 -15.21
CA GLU A 204 29.87 -7.66 -13.87
C GLU A 204 28.43 -8.14 -13.60
N VAL A 205 27.41 -7.40 -14.07
CA VAL A 205 26.01 -7.85 -13.99
C VAL A 205 25.80 -9.10 -14.85
N ALA A 206 26.35 -9.16 -16.06
CA ALA A 206 26.19 -10.31 -16.96
C ALA A 206 26.76 -11.61 -16.37
N LYS A 207 27.87 -11.54 -15.60
CA LYS A 207 28.45 -12.68 -14.87
C LYS A 207 27.49 -13.30 -13.83
N THR A 208 26.48 -12.56 -13.37
CA THR A 208 25.44 -13.09 -12.46
C THR A 208 24.31 -13.82 -13.16
N GLY A 209 24.12 -13.62 -14.47
CA GLY A 209 22.98 -14.15 -15.23
C GLY A 209 21.61 -13.57 -14.85
N VAL A 210 21.54 -12.53 -14.01
CA VAL A 210 20.31 -11.95 -13.47
C VAL A 210 20.03 -10.57 -14.07
N SER A 211 18.76 -10.32 -14.42
CA SER A 211 18.27 -8.98 -14.81
C SER A 211 18.10 -8.10 -13.57
N PHE A 212 18.59 -6.87 -13.62
CA PHE A 212 18.73 -5.99 -12.47
C PHE A 212 18.27 -4.56 -12.81
N ASP A 213 17.42 -3.96 -11.96
CA ASP A 213 16.83 -2.62 -12.09
C ASP A 213 16.82 -1.97 -10.71
N VAL A 214 17.22 -0.69 -10.60
CA VAL A 214 17.37 0.02 -9.33
C VAL A 214 16.60 1.33 -9.32
N ALA A 215 15.77 1.52 -8.30
CA ALA A 215 15.13 2.79 -7.98
C ALA A 215 15.98 3.59 -6.98
N THR A 216 16.55 4.71 -7.40
CA THR A 216 17.28 5.67 -6.55
C THR A 216 16.39 6.86 -6.21
N CYS A 217 16.24 7.16 -4.92
CA CYS A 217 15.27 8.14 -4.41
C CYS A 217 15.87 9.02 -3.31
N ALA A 218 15.44 10.29 -3.19
CA ALA A 218 15.93 11.21 -2.19
C ALA A 218 15.32 10.93 -0.80
N ALA A 219 16.14 10.50 0.16
CA ALA A 219 15.68 9.99 1.46
C ALA A 219 14.75 10.93 2.26
N GLY A 220 14.87 12.26 2.09
CA GLY A 220 14.00 13.24 2.77
C GLY A 220 12.64 13.49 2.10
N VAL A 221 12.43 13.01 0.86
CA VAL A 221 11.21 13.23 0.07
C VAL A 221 10.20 12.09 0.25
N TRP A 222 10.70 10.85 0.35
CA TRP A 222 9.89 9.63 0.33
C TRP A 222 9.36 9.24 1.72
N PRO A 223 8.32 8.41 1.83
CA PRO A 223 7.82 7.92 3.12
C PRO A 223 8.92 7.12 3.85
N PRO A 224 9.31 7.50 5.08
CA PRO A 224 10.43 6.85 5.75
C PRO A 224 10.13 5.37 5.98
N SER A 225 11.00 4.54 5.41
CA SER A 225 10.98 3.08 5.46
C SER A 225 12.21 2.60 6.21
N ALA A 226 12.08 1.54 7.01
CA ALA A 226 13.19 1.06 7.84
C ALA A 226 14.37 0.59 6.97
N PRO A 227 15.62 1.04 7.25
CA PRO A 227 16.81 0.54 6.56
C PRO A 227 16.99 -0.98 6.69
N THR A 228 17.60 -1.58 5.67
CA THR A 228 17.89 -3.03 5.59
C THR A 228 19.15 -3.41 6.41
N GLU A 229 19.29 -2.88 7.62
CA GLU A 229 20.54 -2.91 8.43
C GLU A 229 20.80 -4.23 9.20
N LYS A 230 19.96 -5.27 9.02
CA LYS A 230 20.12 -6.57 9.70
C LYS A 230 19.95 -7.80 8.82
N LEU A 231 19.76 -7.63 7.51
CA LEU A 231 19.46 -8.76 6.64
C LEU A 231 20.73 -9.32 5.99
N ILE A 232 20.89 -10.64 6.06
CA ILE A 232 21.95 -11.39 5.42
C ILE A 232 21.53 -11.61 3.96
N LEU A 233 22.33 -11.10 3.04
CA LEU A 233 22.01 -11.10 1.61
C LEU A 233 22.66 -12.30 0.92
N PRO A 234 21.96 -12.98 -0.01
CA PRO A 234 22.58 -13.96 -0.89
C PRO A 234 23.76 -13.34 -1.66
N PRO A 235 24.89 -14.05 -1.88
CA PRO A 235 26.10 -13.47 -2.48
C PRO A 235 25.86 -12.72 -3.80
N ILE A 236 24.97 -13.25 -4.64
CA ILE A 236 24.56 -12.64 -5.92
C ILE A 236 23.93 -11.24 -5.74
N ALA A 237 23.13 -11.03 -4.69
CA ALA A 237 22.49 -9.75 -4.41
C ALA A 237 23.48 -8.73 -3.85
N GLU A 238 24.46 -9.17 -3.05
CA GLU A 238 25.53 -8.31 -2.56
C GLU A 238 26.47 -7.86 -3.69
N THR A 239 26.86 -8.75 -4.61
CA THR A 239 27.62 -8.39 -5.81
C THR A 239 26.89 -7.32 -6.65
N LEU A 240 25.62 -7.52 -6.96
CA LEU A 240 24.83 -6.55 -7.75
C LEU A 240 24.73 -5.18 -7.04
N ARG A 241 24.54 -5.17 -5.71
CA ARG A 241 24.53 -3.95 -4.89
C ARG A 241 25.89 -3.25 -4.87
N GLN A 242 27.00 -3.98 -4.85
CA GLN A 242 28.35 -3.42 -4.89
C GLN A 242 28.66 -2.79 -6.26
N VAL A 243 28.39 -3.47 -7.37
CA VAL A 243 28.58 -2.94 -8.74
C VAL A 243 27.83 -1.61 -8.90
N PHE A 244 26.54 -1.58 -8.55
CA PHE A 244 25.74 -0.35 -8.62
C PHE A 244 26.22 0.74 -7.67
N SER A 245 26.60 0.38 -6.44
CA SER A 245 27.10 1.35 -5.46
C SER A 245 28.41 2.01 -5.91
N ASN A 246 29.29 1.26 -6.59
CA ASN A 246 30.55 1.78 -7.11
C ASN A 246 30.31 2.72 -8.30
N PHE A 247 29.47 2.32 -9.25
CA PHE A 247 28.98 3.17 -10.35
C PHE A 247 28.36 4.48 -9.85
N TYR A 248 27.44 4.39 -8.87
CA TYR A 248 26.72 5.55 -8.37
C TYR A 248 27.66 6.53 -7.64
N LYS A 249 28.59 6.02 -6.81
CA LYS A 249 29.62 6.85 -6.15
C LYS A 249 30.51 7.56 -7.16
N ALA A 250 30.88 6.90 -8.26
CA ALA A 250 31.72 7.49 -9.31
C ALA A 250 31.01 8.64 -10.05
N LYS A 251 29.71 8.53 -10.34
CA LYS A 251 28.93 9.59 -11.02
C LYS A 251 28.37 10.66 -10.05
N HIS A 252 28.27 10.35 -8.75
CA HIS A 252 27.71 11.24 -7.73
C HIS A 252 28.58 11.33 -6.46
N PRO A 253 29.79 11.92 -6.54
CA PRO A 253 30.63 12.15 -5.37
C PRO A 253 29.89 12.98 -4.30
N GLY A 254 30.08 12.61 -3.03
CA GLY A 254 29.38 13.23 -1.90
C GLY A 254 27.96 12.70 -1.63
N ARG A 255 27.44 11.74 -2.40
CA ARG A 255 26.19 11.03 -2.10
C ARG A 255 26.45 9.62 -1.58
N ASN A 256 25.70 9.22 -0.56
CA ASN A 256 25.65 7.85 -0.03
C ASN A 256 24.32 7.19 -0.40
N LEU A 257 24.33 5.89 -0.67
CA LEU A 257 23.14 5.08 -0.89
C LEU A 257 22.75 4.33 0.39
N SER A 258 21.45 4.30 0.69
CA SER A 258 20.85 3.38 1.66
C SER A 258 19.85 2.47 0.93
N TRP A 259 20.01 1.16 1.11
CA TRP A 259 19.19 0.15 0.40
C TRP A 259 17.95 -0.24 1.23
N ILE A 260 16.81 -0.41 0.56
CA ILE A 260 15.48 -0.64 1.18
C ILE A 260 14.82 -1.86 0.53
N SER A 261 15.22 -3.06 0.92
CA SER A 261 14.75 -4.32 0.33
C SER A 261 13.26 -4.64 0.62
N SER A 262 12.66 -3.97 1.61
CA SER A 262 11.22 -4.11 1.93
C SER A 262 10.28 -3.57 0.84
N LEU A 263 10.80 -2.79 -0.11
CA LEU A 263 10.07 -2.32 -1.30
C LEU A 263 10.51 -3.05 -2.59
N GLY A 264 11.52 -3.91 -2.49
CA GLY A 264 12.10 -4.67 -3.59
C GLY A 264 11.26 -5.87 -4.04
N ALA A 265 11.43 -6.25 -5.30
CA ALA A 265 10.73 -7.38 -5.92
C ALA A 265 11.64 -8.15 -6.88
N CYS A 266 11.44 -9.46 -6.96
CA CYS A 266 12.20 -10.36 -7.82
C CYS A 266 11.25 -11.25 -8.65
N GLU A 267 11.74 -11.76 -9.77
CA GLU A 267 11.05 -12.77 -10.57
C GLU A 267 11.82 -14.08 -10.51
N VAL A 268 11.35 -15.00 -9.66
CA VAL A 268 12.01 -16.29 -9.39
C VAL A 268 11.43 -17.35 -10.32
N ARG A 269 12.31 -18.02 -11.08
CA ARG A 269 11.94 -19.22 -11.83
C ARG A 269 12.03 -20.43 -10.91
N ALA A 270 10.96 -21.19 -10.78
CA ALA A 270 10.89 -22.39 -9.96
C ALA A 270 10.72 -23.62 -10.86
N ASN A 271 11.62 -24.59 -10.69
CA ASN A 271 11.55 -25.89 -11.35
C ASN A 271 11.37 -26.99 -10.29
N PHE A 272 10.12 -27.43 -10.10
CA PHE A 272 9.76 -28.46 -9.13
C PHE A 272 10.16 -29.89 -9.56
N SER A 273 10.72 -30.10 -10.75
CA SER A 273 11.05 -31.43 -11.27
C SER A 273 12.43 -31.96 -10.88
N VAL A 274 13.31 -31.13 -10.32
CA VAL A 274 14.72 -31.47 -10.06
C VAL A 274 14.99 -31.87 -8.60
N ASN A 275 14.38 -31.20 -7.63
CA ASN A 275 14.69 -31.39 -6.19
C ASN A 275 13.86 -32.51 -5.53
N CYS A 276 13.47 -33.55 -6.27
CA CYS A 276 12.85 -34.76 -5.72
C CYS A 276 13.91 -35.79 -5.27
N PHE A 277 14.98 -35.35 -4.62
CA PHE A 277 15.93 -36.26 -4.00
C PHE A 277 15.29 -36.94 -2.77
N GLY A 278 15.29 -38.27 -2.73
CA GLY A 278 14.95 -39.05 -1.53
C GLY A 278 13.55 -39.67 -1.44
N SER A 279 12.64 -39.48 -2.40
CA SER A 279 11.34 -40.19 -2.42
C SER A 279 11.41 -41.59 -3.08
N SER A 280 12.46 -42.37 -2.79
CA SER A 280 12.65 -43.70 -3.40
C SER A 280 13.44 -44.70 -2.52
N SER A 281 12.85 -45.17 -1.42
CA SER A 281 12.89 -46.59 -0.97
C SER A 281 12.54 -46.76 0.51
N SER A 282 11.37 -47.33 0.80
CA SER A 282 11.10 -48.01 2.09
C SER A 282 9.95 -49.01 1.95
N THR A 283 10.03 -49.89 0.95
CA THR A 283 9.07 -50.99 0.74
C THR A 283 9.28 -52.09 1.80
N SER A 284 8.89 -51.81 3.05
CA SER A 284 8.97 -52.78 4.14
C SER A 284 7.90 -53.87 3.98
N SER A 285 8.23 -54.94 3.27
CA SER A 285 7.38 -56.12 3.12
C SER A 285 7.21 -56.85 4.47
N SER A 286 6.00 -56.87 5.01
CA SER A 286 5.62 -57.71 6.16
C SER A 286 4.45 -58.61 5.79
N SER A 287 4.60 -59.92 6.01
CA SER A 287 3.71 -60.96 5.50
C SER A 287 2.87 -61.65 6.59
N SER A 288 1.54 -61.61 6.45
CA SER A 288 0.59 -62.48 7.15
C SER A 288 -0.70 -62.61 6.29
N THR A 289 -0.86 -63.67 5.48
CA THR A 289 -1.41 -65.00 5.81
C THR A 289 -2.93 -65.04 6.13
N SER A 290 -3.68 -65.72 5.24
CA SER A 290 -5.10 -66.15 5.37
C SER A 290 -6.16 -65.03 5.36
N SER A 291 -7.39 -65.26 4.88
CA SER A 291 -8.05 -66.52 4.48
C SER A 291 -8.90 -66.41 3.19
N SER A 292 -9.41 -67.56 2.73
CA SER A 292 -10.52 -67.77 1.78
C SER A 292 -11.77 -66.90 2.09
N SER A 293 -12.79 -66.69 1.24
CA SER A 293 -13.35 -67.40 0.04
C SER A 293 -14.49 -66.51 -0.54
N SER A 294 -15.14 -66.69 -1.69
CA SER A 294 -15.03 -67.51 -2.92
C SER A 294 -16.16 -67.09 -3.90
N THR A 295 -16.04 -67.37 -5.22
CA THR A 295 -17.16 -67.60 -6.20
C THR A 295 -18.22 -66.46 -6.42
N SER A 296 -18.72 -66.14 -7.63
CA SER A 296 -18.83 -66.87 -8.91
C SER A 296 -18.84 -65.92 -10.15
N SER A 297 -18.72 -66.52 -11.34
CA SER A 297 -19.23 -66.08 -12.66
C SER A 297 -20.64 -65.43 -12.63
N SER A 298 -21.09 -64.60 -13.58
CA SER A 298 -21.03 -64.72 -15.08
C SER A 298 -21.09 -63.35 -15.79
N SER A 299 -20.66 -63.12 -17.05
CA SER A 299 -21.26 -63.53 -18.35
C SER A 299 -22.77 -63.22 -18.47
N LEU A 300 -23.35 -62.70 -19.58
CA LEU A 300 -22.94 -62.58 -21.01
C LEU A 300 -23.84 -61.55 -21.78
N THR A 301 -23.49 -61.20 -23.04
CA THR A 301 -24.36 -60.62 -24.12
C THR A 301 -24.99 -59.21 -23.90
N SER A 302 -25.50 -58.46 -24.90
CA SER A 302 -25.82 -58.75 -26.33
C SER A 302 -25.53 -57.57 -27.30
N SER A 303 -25.64 -57.85 -28.60
CA SER A 303 -25.32 -57.02 -29.78
C SER A 303 -26.39 -56.01 -30.28
N SER A 304 -25.94 -55.04 -31.10
CA SER A 304 -26.67 -54.41 -32.24
C SER A 304 -27.85 -53.44 -31.91
N SER A 305 -28.21 -52.39 -32.67
CA SER A 305 -27.73 -51.73 -33.92
C SER A 305 -28.25 -50.25 -33.92
N SER A 306 -28.21 -49.35 -34.93
CA SER A 306 -27.87 -49.35 -36.38
C SER A 306 -27.58 -47.89 -36.86
N ALA A 307 -27.55 -47.67 -38.19
CA ALA A 307 -27.81 -46.41 -38.92
C ALA A 307 -26.74 -45.26 -38.94
N SER A 308 -26.16 -45.08 -40.14
CA SER A 308 -25.41 -43.90 -40.62
C SER A 308 -26.34 -43.03 -41.52
N PRO A 309 -25.94 -41.96 -42.30
CA PRO A 309 -24.59 -41.54 -42.72
C PRO A 309 -24.26 -40.02 -42.85
N ALA A 310 -22.99 -39.76 -43.24
CA ALA A 310 -22.44 -38.53 -43.85
C ALA A 310 -22.37 -37.26 -42.98
N HIS A 311 -21.32 -36.42 -43.04
CA HIS A 311 -20.33 -36.17 -44.11
C HIS A 311 -18.86 -36.37 -43.65
N ALA A 312 -17.93 -36.35 -44.62
CA ALA A 312 -16.51 -36.59 -44.40
C ALA A 312 -15.64 -35.35 -44.64
N GLN A 313 -14.46 -35.30 -44.01
CA GLN A 313 -13.20 -34.94 -44.69
C GLN A 313 -11.96 -35.47 -43.94
N GLU A 314 -11.16 -36.24 -44.67
CA GLU A 314 -9.68 -36.31 -44.69
C GLU A 314 -8.90 -36.44 -43.36
N GLN A 315 -8.48 -37.69 -43.10
CA GLN A 315 -7.23 -37.99 -42.37
C GLN A 315 -6.08 -38.21 -43.37
N SER A 316 -4.86 -37.93 -42.93
CA SER A 316 -3.66 -38.64 -43.37
C SER A 316 -2.87 -39.03 -42.13
N GLU A 317 -2.71 -40.33 -41.89
CA GLU A 317 -2.03 -40.89 -40.73
C GLU A 317 -0.58 -41.23 -41.09
N GLU A 318 0.37 -40.89 -40.21
CA GLU A 318 1.69 -41.54 -40.17
C GLU A 318 1.80 -42.27 -38.82
N GLU A 319 2.36 -43.49 -38.85
CA GLU A 319 2.41 -44.39 -37.69
C GLU A 319 3.51 -43.98 -36.70
N ASP A 320 3.19 -43.93 -35.40
CA ASP A 320 4.21 -43.80 -34.34
C ASP A 320 4.55 -45.16 -33.73
N SER A 321 5.83 -45.40 -33.49
CA SER A 321 6.36 -46.65 -32.95
C SER A 321 6.54 -46.57 -31.43
N PRO A 322 6.26 -47.65 -30.67
CA PRO A 322 6.33 -47.61 -29.20
C PRO A 322 7.78 -47.56 -28.68
N GLY A 323 8.39 -46.37 -28.68
CA GLY A 323 9.86 -46.24 -28.66
C GLY A 323 10.50 -45.05 -27.93
N SER A 324 9.80 -44.24 -27.14
CA SER A 324 10.46 -43.22 -26.30
C SER A 324 9.70 -42.88 -25.01
N VAL A 325 10.37 -43.02 -23.86
CA VAL A 325 9.89 -42.49 -22.57
C VAL A 325 10.23 -41.00 -22.51
N HIS A 326 9.40 -40.17 -23.12
CA HIS A 326 9.46 -38.73 -22.91
C HIS A 326 9.12 -38.42 -21.44
N ALA A 327 10.16 -38.22 -20.63
CA ALA A 327 10.04 -37.60 -19.32
C ALA A 327 9.26 -36.28 -19.48
N ARG A 328 8.11 -36.16 -18.81
CA ARG A 328 7.28 -34.95 -18.86
C ARG A 328 8.00 -33.83 -18.13
N ALA A 329 8.80 -33.07 -18.88
CA ALA A 329 9.34 -31.80 -18.44
C ALA A 329 8.18 -30.86 -18.08
N TRP A 330 7.94 -30.68 -16.78
CA TRP A 330 6.94 -29.75 -16.30
C TRP A 330 7.36 -28.33 -16.71
N PRO A 331 6.41 -27.48 -17.16
CA PRO A 331 6.76 -26.14 -17.61
C PRO A 331 7.27 -25.29 -16.44
N ASP A 332 8.42 -24.63 -16.62
CA ASP A 332 8.97 -23.66 -15.66
C ASP A 332 7.89 -22.67 -15.19
N TYR A 333 7.76 -22.51 -13.88
CA TYR A 333 6.89 -21.51 -13.26
C TYR A 333 7.69 -20.26 -12.92
N LEU A 334 7.09 -19.08 -13.13
CA LEU A 334 7.66 -17.78 -12.78
C LEU A 334 6.84 -17.14 -11.66
N PHE A 335 7.49 -16.90 -10.52
CA PHE A 335 6.89 -16.28 -9.36
C PHE A 335 7.42 -14.86 -9.15
N LYS A 336 6.52 -13.87 -9.20
CA LYS A 336 6.82 -12.48 -8.81
C LYS A 336 6.65 -12.36 -7.29
N VAL A 337 7.75 -12.12 -6.61
CA VAL A 337 7.93 -12.19 -5.14
C VAL A 337 8.56 -10.89 -4.61
N SER A 338 8.54 -10.65 -3.29
CA SER A 338 9.43 -9.64 -2.69
C SER A 338 10.89 -10.10 -2.69
N GLU A 339 11.84 -9.17 -2.54
CA GLU A 339 13.25 -9.52 -2.23
C GLU A 339 13.33 -10.49 -1.04
N SER A 340 12.63 -10.18 0.05
CA SER A 340 12.62 -11.02 1.25
C SER A 340 12.14 -12.46 1.00
N GLN A 341 11.12 -12.63 0.17
CA GLN A 341 10.61 -13.94 -0.24
C GLN A 341 11.60 -14.68 -1.15
N ALA A 342 12.26 -13.97 -2.07
CA ALA A 342 13.26 -14.55 -2.96
C ALA A 342 14.44 -15.14 -2.17
N TRP A 343 14.94 -14.43 -1.14
CA TRP A 343 16.07 -14.92 -0.35
C TRP A 343 15.71 -16.16 0.48
N ILE A 344 14.50 -16.23 1.05
CA ILE A 344 14.00 -17.44 1.72
C ILE A 344 13.94 -18.63 0.73
N LEU A 345 13.42 -18.40 -0.48
CA LEU A 345 13.32 -19.44 -1.51
C LEU A 345 14.69 -19.92 -2.00
N LEU A 346 15.70 -19.05 -2.06
CA LEU A 346 17.06 -19.42 -2.48
C LEU A 346 17.73 -20.44 -1.54
N LEU A 347 17.40 -20.45 -0.23
CA LEU A 347 17.93 -21.43 0.72
C LEU A 347 17.52 -22.87 0.36
N PHE A 348 16.33 -23.04 -0.20
CA PHE A 348 15.78 -24.35 -0.59
C PHE A 348 16.39 -24.93 -1.88
N ASN A 349 17.35 -24.23 -2.50
CA ASN A 349 18.20 -24.82 -3.53
C ASN A 349 19.31 -25.71 -2.93
N GLU A 350 19.66 -25.52 -1.65
CA GLU A 350 20.74 -26.24 -0.96
C GLU A 350 20.22 -27.21 0.13
N ARG A 351 18.95 -27.10 0.53
CA ARG A 351 18.36 -27.87 1.63
C ARG A 351 16.89 -28.20 1.35
N ASP A 352 16.49 -29.47 1.52
CA ASP A 352 15.13 -29.91 1.24
C ASP A 352 14.10 -29.43 2.28
N SER A 353 14.53 -29.27 3.54
CA SER A 353 13.68 -28.89 4.68
C SER A 353 14.44 -28.03 5.69
N MET A 354 13.80 -26.96 6.18
CA MET A 354 14.39 -26.01 7.14
C MET A 354 13.44 -25.57 8.25
N THR A 355 13.95 -25.28 9.45
CA THR A 355 13.16 -24.70 10.56
C THR A 355 12.98 -23.19 10.43
N VAL A 356 12.01 -22.63 11.17
CA VAL A 356 11.89 -21.17 11.33
C VAL A 356 13.19 -20.55 11.90
N GLN A 357 13.89 -21.23 12.82
CA GLN A 357 15.13 -20.71 13.39
C GLN A 357 16.29 -20.73 12.37
N GLU A 358 16.48 -21.84 11.67
CA GLU A 358 17.52 -21.98 10.63
C GLU A 358 17.36 -20.93 9.52
N ILE A 359 16.11 -20.63 9.12
CA ILE A 359 15.82 -19.58 8.14
C ILE A 359 16.10 -18.18 8.73
N ALA A 360 15.73 -17.93 10.00
CA ALA A 360 16.02 -16.66 10.67
C ALA A 360 17.53 -16.39 10.78
N GLU A 361 18.31 -17.40 11.16
CA GLU A 361 19.77 -17.32 11.26
C GLU A 361 20.45 -17.15 9.89
N ALA A 362 19.94 -17.79 8.84
CA ALA A 362 20.48 -17.66 7.48
C ALA A 362 20.14 -16.32 6.79
N THR A 363 19.14 -15.58 7.26
CA THR A 363 18.60 -14.37 6.58
C THR A 363 18.65 -13.10 7.41
N GLY A 364 18.79 -13.19 8.73
CA GLY A 364 18.70 -12.05 9.65
C GLY A 364 17.29 -11.46 9.82
N PHE A 365 16.23 -12.11 9.32
CA PHE A 365 14.86 -11.62 9.52
C PHE A 365 14.45 -11.68 11.01
N GLY A 366 13.90 -10.57 11.52
CA GLY A 366 13.18 -10.58 12.79
C GLY A 366 11.91 -11.43 12.71
N SER A 367 11.53 -12.08 13.81
CA SER A 367 10.43 -13.07 13.88
C SER A 367 9.17 -12.66 13.10
N ASP A 368 8.61 -11.48 13.37
CA ASP A 368 7.39 -10.98 12.72
C ASP A 368 7.54 -10.82 11.19
N GLU A 369 8.74 -10.51 10.70
CA GLU A 369 9.02 -10.36 9.26
C GLU A 369 9.21 -11.73 8.61
N LEU A 370 9.93 -12.64 9.26
CA LEU A 370 10.07 -14.00 8.75
C LEU A 370 8.69 -14.69 8.65
N GLN A 371 7.88 -14.59 9.71
CA GLN A 371 6.55 -15.16 9.74
C GLN A 371 5.62 -14.54 8.67
N ARG A 372 5.79 -13.25 8.31
CA ARG A 372 5.09 -12.63 7.16
C ARG A 372 5.40 -13.33 5.86
N GLN A 373 6.68 -13.49 5.55
CA GLN A 373 7.11 -13.98 4.25
C GLN A 373 6.90 -15.49 4.10
N LEU A 374 7.06 -16.27 5.18
CA LEU A 374 6.65 -17.69 5.20
C LEU A 374 5.15 -17.83 4.95
N LEU A 375 4.29 -17.07 5.67
CA LEU A 375 2.83 -17.11 5.50
C LEU A 375 2.39 -16.83 4.06
N ALA A 376 3.09 -15.94 3.34
CA ALA A 376 2.87 -15.67 1.93
C ALA A 376 3.19 -16.87 1.01
N LEU A 377 4.23 -17.64 1.34
CA LEU A 377 4.75 -18.73 0.52
C LEU A 377 4.00 -20.07 0.68
N TYR A 378 3.32 -20.30 1.81
CA TYR A 378 2.58 -21.56 2.05
C TYR A 378 1.04 -21.44 2.06
N VAL A 379 0.44 -20.32 2.49
CA VAL A 379 -1.02 -20.28 2.71
C VAL A 379 -1.82 -20.38 1.42
N ASN A 380 -1.54 -19.47 0.47
CA ASN A 380 -2.34 -19.32 -0.74
C ASN A 380 -2.19 -20.53 -1.67
N LYS A 381 -3.25 -21.33 -1.83
CA LYS A 381 -3.25 -22.52 -2.71
C LYS A 381 -2.79 -22.22 -4.14
N ALA A 382 -3.08 -21.03 -4.68
CA ALA A 382 -2.68 -20.65 -6.03
C ALA A 382 -1.18 -20.28 -6.18
N THR A 383 -0.47 -20.08 -5.07
CA THR A 383 0.96 -19.71 -5.04
C THR A 383 1.70 -20.40 -3.90
N ARG A 384 1.35 -21.66 -3.61
CA ARG A 384 1.94 -22.47 -2.54
C ARG A 384 3.27 -23.06 -3.00
N ILE A 385 4.34 -22.28 -2.84
CA ILE A 385 5.71 -22.70 -3.17
C ILE A 385 6.29 -23.57 -2.04
N LEU A 386 5.93 -23.27 -0.80
CA LEU A 386 6.37 -24.02 0.38
C LEU A 386 5.22 -24.83 1.01
N LEU A 387 5.57 -25.99 1.56
CA LEU A 387 4.77 -26.74 2.52
C LEU A 387 5.20 -26.38 3.94
N ARG A 388 4.30 -26.60 4.91
CA ARG A 388 4.52 -26.35 6.33
C ARG A 388 4.19 -27.63 7.10
N TYR A 389 5.18 -28.14 7.82
CA TYR A 389 5.08 -29.25 8.75
C TYR A 389 5.21 -28.69 10.15
N LYS A 390 4.39 -29.17 11.08
CA LYS A 390 4.42 -28.72 12.46
C LYS A 390 4.17 -29.88 13.40
N ASP A 391 5.19 -30.19 14.16
CA ASP A 391 5.18 -31.21 15.21
C ASP A 391 5.02 -30.53 16.58
N GLU A 392 5.03 -31.29 17.68
CA GLU A 392 4.80 -30.75 19.02
C GLU A 392 5.89 -29.80 19.52
N HIS A 393 7.08 -29.83 18.91
CA HIS A 393 8.25 -29.07 19.35
C HIS A 393 8.89 -28.20 18.26
N GLU A 394 8.56 -28.43 16.98
CA GLU A 394 9.25 -27.78 15.86
C GLU A 394 8.30 -27.46 14.69
N GLU A 395 8.67 -26.44 13.93
CA GLU A 395 7.95 -26.02 12.72
C GLU A 395 8.93 -25.94 11.55
N ARG A 396 8.77 -26.84 10.58
CA ARG A 396 9.64 -26.99 9.41
C ARG A 396 8.91 -26.67 8.11
N TYR A 397 9.67 -26.22 7.13
CA TYR A 397 9.22 -25.83 5.81
C TYR A 397 10.01 -26.59 4.75
N SER A 398 9.37 -26.97 3.64
CA SER A 398 10.01 -27.61 2.48
C SER A 398 9.40 -27.09 1.18
N VAL A 399 10.03 -27.40 0.04
CA VAL A 399 9.45 -27.11 -1.27
C VAL A 399 8.21 -27.98 -1.53
N ASN A 400 7.19 -27.39 -2.13
CA ASN A 400 5.99 -28.08 -2.60
C ASN A 400 6.23 -28.73 -3.98
N CYS A 401 6.91 -29.87 -4.03
CA CYS A 401 7.23 -30.54 -5.29
C CYS A 401 6.00 -30.95 -6.12
N ASP A 402 4.86 -31.20 -5.47
CA ASP A 402 3.57 -31.46 -6.12
C ASP A 402 2.84 -30.19 -6.63
N PHE A 403 3.53 -29.04 -6.70
CA PHE A 403 2.90 -27.79 -7.14
C PHE A 403 2.47 -27.84 -8.62
N GLN A 404 1.16 -27.67 -8.84
CA GLN A 404 0.56 -27.59 -10.16
C GLN A 404 -0.30 -26.33 -10.29
N SER A 405 -0.12 -25.60 -11.39
CA SER A 405 -0.93 -24.41 -11.73
C SER A 405 -1.22 -24.33 -13.21
N LYS A 406 -2.41 -23.81 -13.57
CA LYS A 406 -2.75 -23.45 -14.95
C LYS A 406 -2.05 -22.16 -15.42
N LEU A 407 -1.49 -21.39 -14.49
CA LEU A 407 -0.79 -20.14 -14.76
C LEU A 407 0.71 -20.37 -14.67
N ARG A 408 1.46 -20.02 -15.74
CA ARG A 408 2.93 -20.07 -15.72
C ARG A 408 3.55 -18.89 -14.96
N CYS A 409 2.95 -17.71 -15.03
CA CYS A 409 3.38 -16.53 -14.27
C CYS A 409 2.38 -16.22 -13.15
N MET A 410 2.86 -16.09 -11.91
CA MET A 410 2.04 -15.88 -10.72
C MET A 410 2.65 -14.82 -9.81
N HIS A 411 1.82 -14.00 -9.16
CA HIS A 411 2.28 -13.01 -8.18
C HIS A 411 2.01 -13.53 -6.78
N VAL A 412 3.07 -13.77 -6.00
CA VAL A 412 2.96 -14.11 -4.58
C VAL A 412 2.51 -12.86 -3.81
N ALA A 413 1.55 -12.99 -2.90
CA ALA A 413 1.05 -11.85 -2.15
C ALA A 413 2.12 -11.36 -1.15
N GLN A 414 2.34 -10.05 -1.05
CA GLN A 414 3.05 -9.48 0.09
C GLN A 414 2.11 -9.48 1.30
N ILE A 415 2.17 -10.52 2.14
CA ILE A 415 1.30 -10.62 3.30
C ILE A 415 1.82 -9.73 4.44
N GLN A 416 1.15 -8.61 4.64
CA GLN A 416 1.16 -7.93 5.93
C GLN A 416 0.48 -8.82 6.99
N LEU A 417 1.26 -9.49 7.84
CA LEU A 417 0.81 -9.84 9.19
C LEU A 417 0.31 -8.59 9.89
N THR A 418 -0.54 -8.79 10.89
CA THR A 418 -1.24 -7.71 11.57
C THR A 418 -0.32 -6.91 12.48
N THR A 419 0.46 -6.00 11.90
CA THR A 419 0.38 -4.63 12.42
C THR A 419 -1.10 -4.26 12.35
N HIS A 420 -1.76 -4.07 13.49
CA HIS A 420 -3.18 -3.72 13.49
C HIS A 420 -3.35 -2.41 12.69
N PRO A 421 -4.49 -2.18 12.01
CA PRO A 421 -4.72 -0.89 11.35
C PRO A 421 -4.55 0.31 12.31
N LYS A 422 -4.77 0.09 13.62
CA LYS A 422 -4.45 1.02 14.71
C LYS A 422 -2.96 1.41 14.75
N GLU A 423 -2.02 0.51 14.51
CA GLU A 423 -0.58 0.81 14.50
C GLU A 423 -0.14 1.55 13.24
N GLU A 424 -0.65 1.20 12.05
CA GLU A 424 -0.39 2.00 10.85
C GLU A 424 -0.90 3.44 11.06
N ILE A 425 -2.11 3.58 11.62
CA ILE A 425 -2.69 4.88 11.97
C ILE A 425 -1.85 5.59 13.04
N ALA A 426 -1.40 4.91 14.09
CA ALA A 426 -0.55 5.51 15.14
C ALA A 426 0.83 5.94 14.62
N LYS A 427 1.43 5.18 13.69
CA LYS A 427 2.70 5.54 13.01
C LYS A 427 2.52 6.78 12.13
N VAL A 428 1.39 6.89 11.42
CA VAL A 428 1.02 8.09 10.64
C VAL A 428 0.72 9.28 11.57
N GLU A 429 -0.03 9.06 12.65
CA GLU A 429 -0.36 10.09 13.65
C GLU A 429 0.88 10.66 14.33
N ALA A 430 1.85 9.82 14.71
CA ALA A 430 3.11 10.27 15.28
C ALA A 430 3.90 11.17 14.30
N ARG A 431 3.97 10.78 13.02
CA ARG A 431 4.61 11.57 11.96
C ARG A 431 3.90 12.90 11.72
N VAL A 432 2.58 12.87 11.53
CA VAL A 432 1.77 14.08 11.30
C VAL A 432 1.86 15.03 12.50
N SER A 433 1.81 14.51 13.73
CA SER A 433 2.00 15.31 14.95
C SER A 433 3.40 15.95 15.00
N GLN A 434 4.45 15.22 14.62
CA GLN A 434 5.82 15.76 14.54
C GLN A 434 5.98 16.82 13.44
N ASP A 435 5.43 16.60 12.25
CA ASP A 435 5.44 17.57 11.14
C ASP A 435 4.60 18.82 11.50
N ARG A 436 3.52 18.69 12.29
CA ARG A 436 2.76 19.83 12.86
C ARG A 436 3.60 20.63 13.86
N ASP A 437 4.25 19.96 14.81
CA ASP A 437 5.11 20.58 15.82
C ASP A 437 6.24 21.39 15.15
N HIS A 438 6.86 20.86 14.09
CA HIS A 438 7.87 21.58 13.30
C HIS A 438 7.28 22.75 12.50
N GLN A 439 6.10 22.61 11.90
CA GLN A 439 5.43 23.69 11.18
C GLN A 439 5.03 24.84 12.12
N ILE A 440 4.56 24.54 13.33
CA ILE A 440 4.26 25.54 14.37
C ILE A 440 5.53 26.27 14.80
N ASP A 441 6.61 25.55 15.14
CA ASP A 441 7.90 26.15 15.51
C ASP A 441 8.38 27.13 14.43
N ALA A 442 8.40 26.68 13.16
CA ALA A 442 8.85 27.48 12.02
C ALA A 442 7.92 28.66 11.71
N CYS A 443 6.61 28.52 11.94
CA CYS A 443 5.64 29.61 11.77
C CYS A 443 5.82 30.70 12.84
N VAL A 444 5.89 30.31 14.11
CA VAL A 444 6.11 31.22 15.24
C VAL A 444 7.43 31.98 15.07
N VAL A 445 8.54 31.29 14.78
CA VAL A 445 9.85 31.93 14.57
C VAL A 445 9.82 32.90 13.38
N ARG A 446 9.17 32.55 12.27
CA ARG A 446 9.02 33.43 11.09
C ARG A 446 8.26 34.73 11.44
N ILE A 447 7.13 34.61 12.14
CA ILE A 447 6.30 35.74 12.55
C ILE A 447 7.07 36.62 13.55
N MET A 448 7.65 36.02 14.58
CA MET A 448 8.37 36.75 15.64
C MET A 448 9.64 37.43 15.12
N LYS A 449 10.38 36.81 14.20
CA LYS A 449 11.54 37.44 13.53
C LYS A 449 11.16 38.67 12.71
N ALA A 450 9.96 38.68 12.11
CA ALA A 450 9.45 39.78 11.31
C ALA A 450 8.82 40.91 12.16
N LYS A 451 8.12 40.58 13.26
CA LYS A 451 7.44 41.55 14.13
C LYS A 451 8.32 42.09 15.27
N ARG A 452 9.35 41.34 15.66
CA ARG A 452 10.23 41.52 16.85
C ARG A 452 9.51 41.43 18.20
N GLU A 453 8.41 42.13 18.39
CA GLU A 453 7.51 42.05 19.54
C GLU A 453 6.10 41.62 19.09
N LEU A 454 5.41 40.76 19.85
CA LEU A 454 3.99 40.47 19.60
C LEU A 454 3.26 40.00 20.86
N ARG A 455 2.00 40.45 21.02
CA ARG A 455 1.08 39.96 22.06
C ARG A 455 0.55 38.56 21.73
N HIS A 456 0.37 37.72 22.75
CA HIS A 456 -0.07 36.33 22.64
C HIS A 456 -1.32 36.15 21.78
N SER A 457 -2.38 36.95 21.99
CA SER A 457 -3.61 36.86 21.20
C SER A 457 -3.40 37.14 19.71
N LEU A 458 -2.53 38.08 19.37
CA LEU A 458 -2.17 38.40 17.98
C LEU A 458 -1.28 37.31 17.37
N LEU A 459 -0.33 36.76 18.14
CA LEU A 459 0.49 35.63 17.72
C LEU A 459 -0.36 34.38 17.45
N VAL A 460 -1.33 34.07 18.32
CA VAL A 460 -2.27 32.96 18.12
C VAL A 460 -3.09 33.15 16.84
N ALA A 461 -3.60 34.36 16.58
CA ALA A 461 -4.37 34.65 15.37
C ALA A 461 -3.53 34.53 14.09
N GLU A 462 -2.33 35.15 14.07
CA GLU A 462 -1.43 35.13 12.93
C GLU A 462 -0.92 33.71 12.62
N VAL A 463 -0.52 32.94 13.65
CA VAL A 463 -0.10 31.53 13.49
C VAL A 463 -1.26 30.67 12.97
N SER A 464 -2.46 30.83 13.53
CA SER A 464 -3.65 30.08 13.09
C SER A 464 -4.08 30.44 11.66
N SER A 465 -3.78 31.65 11.19
CA SER A 465 -4.05 32.08 9.81
C SER A 465 -2.97 31.64 8.79
N GLN A 466 -1.78 31.23 9.24
CA GLN A 466 -0.67 30.79 8.38
C GLN A 466 -0.48 29.27 8.35
N LEU A 467 -1.19 28.50 9.17
CA LEU A 467 -1.14 27.03 9.19
C LEU A 467 -2.24 26.41 8.34
N SER A 468 -1.92 25.30 7.66
CA SER A 468 -2.86 24.54 6.80
C SER A 468 -3.81 23.62 7.57
N PHE A 469 -3.67 23.54 8.90
CA PHE A 469 -4.44 22.69 9.81
C PHE A 469 -4.88 23.50 11.04
N LYS A 470 -6.01 23.11 11.65
CA LYS A 470 -6.46 23.70 12.92
C LYS A 470 -5.44 23.41 14.02
N CYS A 471 -4.81 24.47 14.54
CA CYS A 471 -3.88 24.40 15.66
C CYS A 471 -4.64 24.48 16.99
N ASP A 472 -4.39 23.53 17.89
CA ASP A 472 -4.87 23.58 19.27
C ASP A 472 -4.09 24.67 20.05
N PRO A 473 -4.75 25.61 20.76
CA PRO A 473 -4.08 26.56 21.64
C PRO A 473 -3.15 25.91 22.68
N ALA A 474 -3.47 24.71 23.18
CA ALA A 474 -2.60 23.99 24.13
C ALA A 474 -1.31 23.49 23.45
N MET A 475 -1.41 22.98 22.22
CA MET A 475 -0.26 22.62 21.39
C MET A 475 0.61 23.86 21.09
N LEU A 476 0.01 24.97 20.66
CA LEU A 476 0.72 26.21 20.38
C LEU A 476 1.44 26.77 21.61
N LYS A 477 0.78 26.80 22.78
CA LYS A 477 1.42 27.22 24.04
C LYS A 477 2.66 26.37 24.35
N LYS A 478 2.55 25.04 24.25
CA LYS A 478 3.67 24.09 24.45
C LYS A 478 4.83 24.36 23.47
N ARG A 479 4.54 24.69 22.21
CA ARG A 479 5.59 25.06 21.22
C ARG A 479 6.26 26.39 21.55
N ILE A 480 5.50 27.42 21.94
CA ILE A 480 6.06 28.71 22.39
C ILE A 480 6.97 28.51 23.62
N GLU A 481 6.56 27.69 24.59
CA GLU A 481 7.38 27.38 25.77
C GLU A 481 8.68 26.62 25.41
N ALA A 482 8.62 25.71 24.44
CA ALA A 482 9.81 25.05 23.89
C ALA A 482 10.74 26.01 23.11
N LEU A 483 10.19 27.01 22.40
CA LEU A 483 10.97 28.04 21.72
C LEU A 483 11.63 29.04 22.68
N ILE A 484 11.00 29.32 23.83
CA ILE A 484 11.61 30.11 24.91
C ILE A 484 12.78 29.36 25.54
N HIS A 485 12.63 28.07 25.85
CA HIS A 485 13.75 27.24 26.35
C HIS A 485 14.91 27.13 25.33
N ARG A 486 14.63 27.27 24.04
CA ARG A 486 15.64 27.28 22.97
C ARG A 486 16.17 28.69 22.65
N GLU A 487 15.86 29.70 23.47
CA GLU A 487 16.35 31.08 23.36
C GLU A 487 15.97 31.81 22.05
N TYR A 488 14.99 31.31 21.28
CA TYR A 488 14.43 32.03 20.13
C TYR A 488 13.52 33.19 20.57
N LEU A 489 12.91 33.07 21.74
CA LEU A 489 11.91 33.98 22.30
C LEU A 489 12.19 34.24 23.78
N LYS A 490 11.83 35.43 24.27
CA LYS A 490 11.59 35.67 25.71
C LYS A 490 10.17 36.21 25.92
N ARG A 491 9.69 36.12 27.16
CA ARG A 491 8.54 36.93 27.62
C ARG A 491 9.03 38.34 27.95
N ASP A 492 8.13 39.31 27.91
CA ASP A 492 8.41 40.63 28.47
C ASP A 492 8.50 40.57 30.00
N ASP A 493 9.38 41.41 30.55
CA ASP A 493 9.68 41.45 31.99
C ASP A 493 8.52 42.08 32.80
N SER A 494 7.61 42.82 32.15
CA SER A 494 6.41 43.43 32.75
C SER A 494 5.11 42.71 32.38
N ASP A 495 4.88 42.37 31.10
CA ASP A 495 3.66 41.67 30.64
C ASP A 495 3.98 40.29 30.04
N HIS A 496 3.69 39.21 30.78
CA HIS A 496 3.90 37.83 30.33
C HIS A 496 3.08 37.43 29.09
N ASN A 497 2.13 38.27 28.64
CA ASN A 497 1.39 38.11 27.39
C ASN A 497 2.13 38.72 26.18
N ILE A 498 3.24 39.44 26.37
CA ILE A 498 4.10 39.95 25.29
C ILE A 498 5.29 39.00 25.13
N TYR A 499 5.61 38.68 23.87
CA TYR A 499 6.80 37.95 23.49
C TYR A 499 7.76 38.83 22.69
N HIS A 500 9.05 38.67 22.93
CA HIS A 500 10.13 39.30 22.18
C HIS A 500 10.97 38.23 21.47
N TYR A 501 11.41 38.51 20.24
CA TYR A 501 12.32 37.65 19.48
C TYR A 501 13.79 37.95 19.82
N VAL A 502 14.58 36.90 20.09
CA VAL A 502 15.91 37.01 20.72
C VAL A 502 17.07 36.60 19.79
N ALA A 503 16.79 35.91 18.67
CA ALA A 503 17.78 35.41 17.71
C ALA A 503 17.78 36.14 16.33
#